data_AF-A0A945I1T9-F1
#
_entry.id   AF-A0A945I1T9-F1
#
_cell.length_a   1.000
_cell.length_b   1.000
_cell.length_c   1.000
_cell.angle_alpha   90.00
_cell.angle_beta   90.00
_cell.angle_gamma   90.00
#
_symmetry.space_group_name_H-M   'P 1'
#
loop_
_entity.id
_entity.type
_entity.pdbx_description
1 polymer ?
#
loop_
_entity_poly.entity_id
_entity_poly.type
_entity_poly.pdbx_seq_one_letter_code
_entity_poly.pdbx_strand_id
1 'polypeptide(L)'
;MKKNLNSGFTLIELIIVMVILGIMAAVAVPRYLDSISNAEESAENAVISSIKSGLKQYANNKLYSEGRAIWPTNPFDALSELPAGYDSNDNGNESEIGQLDGVADEDGEWTFDMNNSRITHQRADNSRYFWDYDRGVQTGDNASIGSLGNRKDL
;
A
#
# COMPACT_ATOMS: atom_id res chain seq x y z
N MET A 1 14.05 49.05 45.79
CA MET A 1 12.75 48.60 45.24
C MET A 1 12.97 48.05 43.83
N LYS A 2 12.73 46.76 43.59
CA LYS A 2 12.78 46.18 42.24
C LYS A 2 11.43 46.45 41.56
N LYS A 3 11.44 47.18 40.44
CA LYS A 3 10.26 47.46 39.62
C LYS A 3 9.97 46.19 38.80
N ASN A 4 8.92 45.45 39.14
CA ASN A 4 8.48 44.31 38.34
C ASN A 4 7.78 44.86 37.09
N LEU A 5 8.46 44.84 35.95
CA LEU A 5 7.88 45.14 34.65
C LEU A 5 7.06 43.94 34.19
N ASN A 6 5.82 43.83 34.67
CA ASN A 6 4.85 42.90 34.10
C ASN A 6 4.35 43.49 32.77
N SER A 7 5.10 43.27 31.70
CA SER A 7 4.69 43.56 30.33
C SER A 7 3.59 42.58 29.91
N GLY A 8 2.35 43.06 29.88
CA GLY A 8 1.23 42.30 29.31
C GLY A 8 1.34 42.23 27.79
N PHE A 9 0.90 41.10 27.22
CA PHE A 9 0.83 40.88 25.77
C PHE A 9 -0.22 41.83 25.15
N THR A 10 0.08 42.47 24.01
CA THR A 10 -0.91 43.32 23.34
C THR A 10 -1.84 42.50 22.45
N LEU A 11 -3.08 42.97 22.28
CA LEU A 11 -4.03 42.36 21.35
C LEU A 11 -3.51 42.37 19.90
N ILE A 12 -2.78 43.43 19.53
CA ILE A 12 -2.24 43.56 18.17
C ILE A 12 -1.13 42.54 17.90
N GLU A 13 -0.28 42.23 18.88
CA GLU A 13 0.73 41.17 18.75
C GLU A 13 0.08 39.81 18.52
N LEU A 14 -1.00 39.51 19.24
CA LEU A 14 -1.71 38.24 19.05
C LEU A 14 -2.36 38.14 17.66
N ILE A 15 -2.94 39.24 17.16
CA ILE A 15 -3.57 39.28 15.83
C ILE A 15 -2.52 39.06 14.73
N ILE A 16 -1.36 39.72 14.80
CA ILE A 16 -0.30 39.55 13.80
C ILE A 16 0.19 38.09 13.77
N VAL A 17 0.37 37.48 14.94
CA VAL A 17 0.75 36.06 15.04
C VAL A 17 -0.29 35.16 14.39
N MET A 18 -1.58 35.38 14.63
CA MET A 18 -2.66 34.61 14.01
C MET A 18 -2.67 34.76 12.49
N VAL A 19 -2.45 35.97 11.97
CA VAL A 19 -2.38 36.22 10.52
C VAL A 19 -1.22 35.46 9.89
N ILE A 20 -0.03 35.50 10.50
CA ILE A 20 1.15 34.77 10.01
C ILE A 20 0.90 33.27 10.03
N LEU A 21 0.37 32.73 11.14
CA LEU A 21 0.00 31.30 11.24
C LEU A 21 -1.05 30.90 10.20
N GLY A 22 -2.03 31.77 9.92
CA GLY A 22 -3.04 31.54 8.89
C GLY A 22 -2.45 31.41 7.48
N ILE A 23 -1.53 32.30 7.11
CA ILE A 23 -0.84 32.25 5.82
C ILE A 23 0.03 31.00 5.72
N MET A 24 0.78 30.67 6.78
CA MET A 24 1.61 29.47 6.80
C MET A 24 0.77 28.20 6.69
N ALA A 25 -0.33 28.10 7.42
CA ALA A 25 -1.22 26.94 7.38
C ALA A 25 -1.80 26.71 5.98
N ALA A 26 -2.21 27.79 5.30
CA ALA A 26 -2.77 27.72 3.94
C ALA A 26 -1.81 27.09 2.92
N VAL A 27 -0.49 27.28 3.08
CA VAL A 27 0.54 26.70 2.19
C VAL A 27 1.06 25.36 2.70
N ALA A 28 1.21 25.21 4.02
CA ALA A 28 1.83 24.03 4.62
C ALA A 28 0.92 22.79 4.59
N VAL A 29 -0.38 22.94 4.84
CA VAL A 29 -1.34 21.83 4.88
C VAL A 29 -1.41 21.06 3.54
N PRO A 30 -1.67 21.70 2.38
CA PRO A 30 -1.76 20.96 1.12
C PRO A 30 -0.45 20.25 0.77
N ARG A 31 0.69 20.91 0.97
CA ARG A 31 2.02 20.31 0.75
C ARG A 31 2.29 19.10 1.65
N TYR A 32 1.78 19.13 2.87
CA TYR A 32 1.91 18.02 3.80
C TYR A 32 1.08 16.81 3.36
N LEU A 33 -0.15 17.04 2.89
CA LEU A 33 -1.01 15.98 2.33
C LEU A 33 -0.37 15.35 1.08
N ASP A 34 0.17 16.17 0.17
CA ASP A 34 0.91 15.68 -1.00
C ASP A 34 2.12 14.83 -0.57
N SER A 35 2.83 15.24 0.49
CA SER A 35 3.99 14.50 1.00
C SER A 35 3.59 13.14 1.57
N ILE A 36 2.43 13.02 2.22
CA ILE A 36 1.91 11.75 2.72
C ILE A 36 1.56 10.84 1.54
N SER A 37 0.79 11.35 0.58
CA SER A 37 0.38 10.58 -0.60
C SER A 37 1.58 10.03 -1.39
N ASN A 38 2.63 10.86 -1.58
CA ASN A 38 3.87 10.43 -2.22
C ASN A 38 4.63 9.38 -1.40
N ALA A 39 4.58 9.46 -0.07
CA ALA A 39 5.22 8.48 0.81
C ALA A 39 4.49 7.13 0.76
N GLU A 40 3.16 7.12 0.78
CA GLU A 40 2.34 5.92 0.63
C GLU A 40 2.57 5.26 -0.73
N GLU A 41 2.57 6.04 -1.82
CA GLU A 41 2.93 5.55 -3.15
C GLU A 41 4.34 4.92 -3.18
N SER A 42 5.30 5.54 -2.51
CA SER A 42 6.67 5.00 -2.44
C SER A 42 6.73 3.69 -1.65
N ALA A 43 5.94 3.57 -0.58
CA ALA A 43 5.82 2.36 0.21
C ALA A 43 5.18 1.22 -0.59
N GLU A 44 4.08 1.48 -1.30
CA GLU A 44 3.45 0.52 -2.21
C GLU A 44 4.44 0.00 -3.25
N ASN A 45 5.20 0.90 -3.89
CA ASN A 45 6.19 0.54 -4.88
C ASN A 45 7.29 -0.37 -4.29
N ALA A 46 7.67 -0.16 -3.03
CA ALA A 46 8.61 -1.02 -2.32
C ALA A 46 8.01 -2.42 -2.07
N VAL A 47 6.75 -2.50 -1.61
CA VAL A 47 6.03 -3.77 -1.39
C VAL A 47 5.91 -4.55 -2.70
N ILE A 48 5.44 -3.90 -3.77
CA ILE A 48 5.30 -4.51 -5.09
C ILE A 48 6.65 -4.94 -5.67
N SER A 49 7.73 -4.18 -5.44
CA SER A 49 9.09 -4.56 -5.84
C SER A 49 9.57 -5.81 -5.08
N SER A 50 9.26 -5.90 -3.78
CA SER A 50 9.53 -7.07 -2.97
C SER A 50 8.80 -8.30 -3.51
N ILE A 51 7.49 -8.16 -3.80
CA ILE A 51 6.67 -9.22 -4.40
C ILE A 51 7.25 -9.68 -5.74
N LYS A 52 7.59 -8.75 -6.65
CA LYS A 52 8.23 -9.09 -7.93
C LYS A 52 9.54 -9.85 -7.75
N SER A 53 10.33 -9.49 -6.74
CA SER A 53 11.61 -10.15 -6.45
C SER A 53 11.40 -11.53 -5.83
N GLY A 54 10.48 -11.66 -4.88
CA GLY A 54 10.08 -12.93 -4.27
C GLY A 54 9.52 -13.90 -5.32
N LEU A 55 8.62 -13.44 -6.20
CA LEU A 55 8.09 -14.25 -7.31
C LEU A 55 9.17 -14.79 -8.24
N LYS A 56 10.18 -13.96 -8.58
CA LYS A 56 11.33 -14.41 -9.37
C LYS A 56 12.14 -15.47 -8.63
N GLN A 57 12.39 -15.28 -7.33
CA GLN A 57 13.12 -16.25 -6.52
C GLN A 57 12.34 -17.57 -6.40
N TYR A 58 11.04 -17.49 -6.13
CA TYR A 58 10.15 -18.65 -6.05
C TYR A 58 10.16 -19.43 -7.37
N ALA A 59 10.03 -18.73 -8.51
CA ALA A 59 10.08 -19.34 -9.83
C ALA A 59 11.42 -20.04 -10.09
N ASN A 60 12.55 -19.43 -9.70
CA ASN A 60 13.86 -20.07 -9.81
C ASN A 60 13.96 -21.33 -8.95
N ASN A 61 13.49 -21.29 -7.71
CA ASN A 61 13.50 -22.45 -6.82
C ASN A 61 12.69 -23.61 -7.41
N LYS A 62 11.52 -23.29 -7.97
CA LYS A 62 10.65 -24.27 -8.65
C LYS A 62 11.26 -24.82 -9.93
N LEU A 63 12.02 -24.00 -10.67
CA LEU A 63 12.78 -24.46 -11.83
C LEU A 63 13.80 -25.53 -11.43
N TYR A 64 14.47 -25.39 -10.29
CA TYR A 64 15.41 -26.40 -9.80
C TYR A 64 14.72 -27.66 -9.28
N SER A 65 13.59 -27.55 -8.58
CA SER A 65 12.94 -28.71 -7.95
C SER A 65 12.02 -29.48 -8.90
N GLU A 66 11.31 -28.77 -9.78
CA GLU A 66 10.25 -29.32 -10.63
C GLU A 66 10.57 -29.18 -12.14
N GLY A 67 11.72 -28.59 -12.49
CA GLY A 67 12.13 -28.40 -13.88
C GLY A 67 11.34 -27.29 -14.61
N ARG A 68 10.52 -26.51 -13.89
CA ARG A 68 9.70 -25.44 -14.44
C ARG A 68 9.62 -24.23 -13.53
N ALA A 69 9.76 -23.04 -14.12
CA ALA A 69 9.52 -21.78 -13.43
C ALA A 69 8.01 -21.53 -13.31
N ILE A 70 7.49 -21.56 -12.08
CA ILE A 70 6.07 -21.36 -11.79
C ILE A 70 5.91 -20.23 -10.76
N TRP A 71 4.85 -19.44 -10.88
CA TRP A 71 4.45 -18.49 -9.84
C TRP A 71 3.40 -19.14 -8.92
N PRO A 72 3.38 -18.79 -7.61
CA PRO A 72 2.41 -19.35 -6.67
C PRO A 72 0.97 -18.90 -6.98
N THR A 73 -0.01 -19.54 -6.36
CA THR A 73 -1.40 -19.12 -6.47
C THR A 73 -1.62 -17.76 -5.82
N ASN A 74 -1.12 -17.58 -4.60
CA ASN A 74 -1.10 -16.30 -3.90
C ASN A 74 0.29 -15.67 -4.04
N PRO A 75 0.42 -14.43 -4.55
CA PRO A 75 1.72 -13.76 -4.73
C PRO A 75 2.47 -13.52 -3.42
N PHE A 76 1.76 -13.40 -2.30
CA PHE A 76 2.37 -13.19 -0.99
C PHE A 76 3.07 -14.44 -0.45
N ASP A 77 2.73 -15.64 -0.94
CA ASP A 77 3.43 -16.89 -0.59
C ASP A 77 4.90 -16.91 -1.06
N ALA A 78 5.26 -16.04 -2.01
CA ALA A 78 6.63 -15.91 -2.50
C ALA A 78 7.53 -15.05 -1.59
N LEU A 79 6.96 -14.39 -0.58
CA LEU A 79 7.68 -13.50 0.32
C LEU A 79 8.14 -14.25 1.58
N SER A 80 9.33 -13.90 2.07
CA SER A 80 9.81 -14.34 3.39
C SER A 80 9.21 -13.52 4.54
N GLU A 81 8.87 -12.27 4.27
CA GLU A 81 8.23 -11.35 5.21
C GLU A 81 7.02 -10.71 4.52
N LEU A 82 5.86 -10.82 5.15
CA LEU A 82 4.62 -10.25 4.65
C LEU A 82 4.61 -8.75 4.96
N PRO A 83 4.04 -7.91 4.06
CA PRO A 83 3.90 -6.50 4.35
C PRO A 83 2.99 -6.28 5.57
N ALA A 84 3.24 -5.18 6.29
CA ALA A 84 2.34 -4.76 7.36
C ALA A 84 0.94 -4.54 6.79
N GLY A 85 -0.08 -5.00 7.50
CA GLY A 85 -1.48 -4.92 7.05
C GLY A 85 -1.89 -6.02 6.08
N TYR A 86 -1.05 -7.00 5.76
CA TYR A 86 -1.51 -8.13 4.95
C TYR A 86 -2.56 -8.97 5.69
N ASP A 87 -3.79 -9.03 5.15
CA ASP A 87 -4.83 -9.94 5.61
C ASP A 87 -4.96 -11.13 4.65
N SER A 88 -4.80 -12.33 5.20
CA SER A 88 -4.98 -13.59 4.47
C SER A 88 -6.43 -14.07 4.47
N ASN A 89 -7.26 -13.54 5.36
CA ASN A 89 -8.66 -13.93 5.53
C ASN A 89 -9.56 -13.20 4.54
N ASP A 90 -9.23 -11.96 4.19
CA ASP A 90 -9.88 -11.25 3.09
C ASP A 90 -9.22 -11.60 1.75
N ASN A 91 -9.70 -12.67 1.12
CA ASN A 91 -9.15 -13.15 -0.15
C ASN A 91 -10.23 -13.43 -1.21
N GLY A 92 -11.48 -13.11 -0.89
CA GLY A 92 -12.66 -13.31 -1.74
C GLY A 92 -13.20 -14.75 -1.73
N ASN A 93 -12.61 -15.64 -0.94
CA ASN A 93 -13.05 -17.04 -0.79
C ASN A 93 -13.27 -17.42 0.68
N GLU A 94 -13.59 -16.46 1.52
CA GLU A 94 -13.91 -16.67 2.93
C GLU A 94 -15.19 -17.49 3.11
N SER A 95 -15.11 -18.50 3.99
CA SER A 95 -16.14 -19.53 4.15
C SER A 95 -17.31 -19.11 5.03
N GLU A 96 -17.22 -17.98 5.73
CA GLU A 96 -18.26 -17.46 6.62
C GLU A 96 -18.43 -15.95 6.39
N ILE A 97 -19.68 -15.53 6.17
CA ILE A 97 -20.18 -14.21 5.74
C ILE A 97 -19.34 -12.99 6.19
N GLY A 98 -18.82 -12.26 5.21
CA GLY A 98 -18.31 -10.88 5.27
C GLY A 98 -17.62 -10.57 3.94
N GLN A 99 -18.14 -9.60 3.16
CA GLN A 99 -17.71 -9.18 1.81
C GLN A 99 -16.82 -10.14 1.00
N LEU A 100 -17.49 -10.97 0.16
CA LEU A 100 -16.91 -11.85 -0.87
C LEU A 100 -16.22 -11.09 -2.01
N ASP A 101 -15.30 -10.20 -1.69
CA ASP A 101 -14.58 -9.41 -2.69
C ASP A 101 -13.06 -9.56 -2.61
N GLY A 102 -12.47 -9.93 -1.46
CA GLY A 102 -11.02 -10.02 -1.34
C GLY A 102 -10.33 -8.67 -1.51
N VAL A 103 -11.07 -7.59 -1.32
CA VAL A 103 -10.65 -6.22 -1.57
C VAL A 103 -10.40 -5.52 -0.25
N ALA A 104 -9.20 -4.98 -0.11
CA ALA A 104 -8.81 -4.16 1.03
C ALA A 104 -9.88 -3.12 1.38
N ASP A 105 -10.33 -3.14 2.62
CA ASP A 105 -11.35 -2.26 3.17
C ASP A 105 -10.92 -1.56 4.47
N GLU A 106 -9.77 -1.94 5.03
CA GLU A 106 -9.12 -1.27 6.16
C GLU A 106 -7.87 -0.45 5.75
N ASP A 107 -7.60 0.64 6.48
CA ASP A 107 -6.47 1.53 6.17
C ASP A 107 -5.12 0.83 6.36
N GLY A 108 -4.29 0.85 5.32
CA GLY A 108 -2.98 0.20 5.31
C GLY A 108 -3.05 -1.30 4.97
N GLU A 109 -4.25 -1.84 4.73
CA GLU A 109 -4.46 -3.25 4.48
C GLU A 109 -3.96 -3.68 3.10
N TRP A 110 -3.38 -4.88 3.02
CA TRP A 110 -2.99 -5.54 1.79
C TRP A 110 -3.74 -6.86 1.67
N THR A 111 -4.31 -7.12 0.51
CA THR A 111 -5.05 -8.37 0.30
C THR A 111 -4.75 -8.97 -1.06
N PHE A 112 -5.12 -10.23 -1.24
CA PHE A 112 -5.08 -10.88 -2.54
C PHE A 112 -6.46 -11.44 -2.87
N ASP A 113 -7.18 -10.72 -3.73
CA ASP A 113 -8.43 -11.17 -4.31
C ASP A 113 -8.14 -12.33 -5.27
N MET A 114 -8.41 -13.53 -4.79
CA MET A 114 -8.13 -14.76 -5.50
C MET A 114 -9.10 -15.01 -6.66
N ASN A 115 -10.29 -14.38 -6.64
CA ASN A 115 -11.29 -14.49 -7.69
C ASN A 115 -10.92 -13.66 -8.92
N ASN A 116 -10.46 -12.43 -8.71
CA ASN A 116 -10.07 -11.52 -9.78
C ASN A 116 -8.56 -11.53 -10.06
N SER A 117 -7.79 -12.30 -9.28
CA SER A 117 -6.34 -12.41 -9.39
C SER A 117 -5.67 -11.04 -9.34
N ARG A 118 -5.95 -10.28 -8.28
CA ARG A 118 -5.40 -8.94 -8.08
C ARG A 118 -4.92 -8.76 -6.66
N ILE A 119 -3.79 -8.09 -6.53
CA ILE A 119 -3.30 -7.59 -5.24
C ILE A 119 -4.01 -6.27 -4.99
N THR A 120 -4.57 -6.06 -3.81
CA THR A 120 -5.25 -4.80 -3.47
C THR A 120 -4.64 -4.15 -2.23
N HIS A 121 -4.78 -2.83 -2.14
CA HIS A 121 -4.30 -2.03 -1.01
C HIS A 121 -5.19 -0.81 -0.79
N GLN A 122 -5.44 -0.45 0.47
CA GLN A 122 -6.11 0.79 0.86
C GLN A 122 -5.16 1.71 1.63
N ARG A 123 -5.11 2.99 1.24
CA ARG A 123 -4.33 4.04 1.92
C ARG A 123 -5.09 4.68 3.08
N ALA A 124 -4.41 5.51 3.88
CA ALA A 124 -5.02 6.20 5.02
C ALA A 124 -6.06 7.28 4.64
N ASP A 125 -6.14 7.65 3.37
CA ASP A 125 -7.18 8.53 2.81
C ASP A 125 -8.36 7.74 2.20
N ASN A 126 -8.43 6.44 2.46
CA ASN A 126 -9.39 5.48 1.91
C ASN A 126 -9.33 5.33 0.38
N SER A 127 -8.31 5.88 -0.29
CA SER A 127 -8.06 5.55 -1.69
C SER A 127 -7.58 4.11 -1.82
N ARG A 128 -8.09 3.41 -2.83
CA ARG A 128 -7.80 2.00 -3.06
C ARG A 128 -7.14 1.78 -4.39
N TYR A 129 -6.16 0.89 -4.38
CA TYR A 129 -5.35 0.57 -5.53
C TYR A 129 -5.25 -0.94 -5.71
N PHE A 130 -5.06 -1.36 -6.95
CA PHE A 130 -4.80 -2.75 -7.26
C PHE A 130 -3.73 -2.95 -8.33
N TRP A 131 -3.21 -4.17 -8.37
CA TRP A 131 -2.27 -4.66 -9.37
C TRP A 131 -2.77 -6.01 -9.90
N ASP A 132 -2.97 -6.10 -11.21
CA ASP A 132 -3.32 -7.36 -11.85
C ASP A 132 -2.18 -8.37 -11.65
N TYR A 133 -2.53 -9.57 -11.20
CA TYR A 133 -1.60 -10.66 -11.00
C TYR A 133 -1.98 -11.83 -11.90
N ASP A 134 -1.14 -12.11 -12.89
CA ASP A 134 -1.25 -13.31 -13.70
C ASP A 134 -0.14 -14.26 -13.28
N ARG A 135 -0.48 -15.41 -12.67
CA ARG A 135 0.52 -16.43 -12.36
C ARG A 135 1.06 -17.14 -13.61
N GLY A 136 0.47 -16.93 -14.77
CA GLY A 136 0.82 -17.56 -16.04
C GLY A 136 0.24 -18.96 -16.19
N VAL A 137 0.48 -19.57 -17.35
CA VAL A 137 0.01 -20.93 -17.66
C VAL A 137 1.01 -21.94 -17.10
N GLN A 138 0.55 -22.73 -16.13
CA GLN A 138 1.40 -23.68 -15.39
C GLN A 138 1.35 -25.11 -15.93
N THR A 139 0.67 -25.33 -17.05
CA THR A 139 0.40 -26.68 -17.59
C THR A 139 0.55 -26.72 -19.12
N GLY A 140 0.95 -27.88 -19.64
CA GLY A 140 1.01 -28.13 -21.09
C GLY A 140 2.17 -27.43 -21.81
N ASP A 141 2.11 -27.45 -23.15
CA ASP A 141 3.19 -26.97 -24.02
C ASP A 141 3.21 -25.43 -24.17
N ASN A 142 2.13 -24.75 -23.75
CA ASN A 142 2.00 -23.28 -23.76
C ASN A 142 2.35 -22.65 -22.41
N ALA A 143 3.28 -23.23 -21.66
CA ALA A 143 3.65 -22.70 -20.36
C ALA A 143 4.27 -21.30 -20.48
N SER A 144 3.81 -20.36 -19.66
CA SER A 144 4.30 -18.98 -19.62
C SER A 144 4.61 -18.58 -18.19
N ILE A 145 5.69 -17.81 -18.03
CA ILE A 145 5.99 -17.13 -16.76
C ILE A 145 4.89 -16.08 -16.54
N GLY A 146 4.45 -15.92 -15.29
CA GLY A 146 3.44 -14.95 -14.90
C GLY A 146 3.86 -13.49 -15.11
N SER A 147 2.89 -12.58 -14.95
CA SER A 147 3.08 -11.14 -15.03
C SER A 147 2.41 -10.42 -13.85
N LEU A 148 3.01 -9.30 -13.43
CA LEU A 148 2.41 -8.40 -12.44
C LEU A 148 2.25 -7.01 -13.05
N GLY A 149 1.02 -6.52 -13.06
CA GLY A 149 0.61 -5.27 -13.67
C GLY A 149 1.15 -4.02 -12.97
N ASN A 150 0.79 -2.87 -13.54
CA ASN A 150 1.01 -1.57 -12.92
C ASN A 150 -0.12 -1.25 -11.95
N ARG A 151 0.13 -0.29 -11.05
CA ARG A 151 -0.88 0.23 -10.12
C ARG A 151 -2.06 0.81 -10.90
N LYS A 152 -3.27 0.52 -10.44
CA LYS A 152 -4.53 1.06 -10.95
C LYS A 152 -5.43 1.46 -9.79
N ASP A 153 -6.23 2.49 -9.99
CA ASP A 153 -7.29 2.86 -9.04
C ASP A 153 -8.40 1.79 -9.07
N LEU A 154 -8.90 1.42 -7.89
CA LEU A 154 -9.96 0.44 -7.72
C LEU A 154 -11.37 1.04 -7.78
#